data_AF-A0A5C4SC11-F1
#
_entry.id   AF-A0A5C4SC11-F1
#
_cell.length_a   1.000
_cell.length_b   1.000
_cell.length_c   1.000
_cell.angle_alpha   90.00
_cell.angle_beta   90.00
_cell.angle_gamma   90.00
#
_symmetry.space_group_name_H-M   'P 1'
#
loop_
_entity.id
_entity.type
_entity.pdbx_description
1 polymer ?
#
loop_
_entity_poly.entity_id
_entity_poly.type
_entity_poly.pdbx_seq_one_letter_code
_entity_poly.pdbx_strand_id
1 'polypeptide(L)'
;MKNFTIYIILLIPFLTIGQTNPFEKLEYDKVIAYEYQGQGGLLIEMCLDKEKEKINKTLNLTDEQTRKLEKILTSEKAYGNTTMSCFDPHFAVIYYLNEKIVGTIDICLDCNYLISSEKIPATELKMIKISDDYSYPAKGFSKNARKEIYEYIKALGFTKYLRPLTSYLDE
;
A
#
# COMPACT_ATOMS: atom_id res chain seq x y z
N MET A 1 12.17 64.95 -1.99
CA MET A 1 11.07 63.98 -1.82
C MET A 1 11.48 62.66 -2.45
N LYS A 2 11.81 61.64 -1.66
CA LYS A 2 12.02 60.27 -2.12
C LYS A 2 11.19 59.38 -1.22
N ASN A 3 10.03 58.94 -1.71
CA ASN A 3 9.17 58.01 -1.00
C ASN A 3 9.75 56.60 -1.22
N PHE A 4 10.23 55.99 -0.15
CA PHE A 4 10.75 54.63 -0.16
C PHE A 4 9.61 53.69 0.24
N THR A 5 8.96 53.09 -0.75
CA THR A 5 7.90 52.09 -0.53
C THR A 5 8.55 50.76 -0.20
N ILE A 6 8.49 50.35 1.07
CA ILE A 6 8.93 49.02 1.51
C ILE A 6 7.81 48.03 1.25
N TYR A 7 8.05 47.06 0.36
CA TYR A 7 7.18 45.91 0.16
C TYR A 7 7.52 44.83 1.19
N ILE A 8 6.61 44.58 2.13
CA ILE A 8 6.68 43.46 3.05
C ILE A 8 6.14 42.22 2.33
N ILE A 9 7.04 41.31 1.94
CA ILE A 9 6.66 40.00 1.40
C ILE A 9 6.32 39.10 2.60
N LEU A 10 5.04 38.88 2.84
CA LEU A 10 4.54 37.88 3.79
C LEU A 10 4.75 36.48 3.19
N LEU A 11 5.83 35.80 3.59
CA LEU A 11 6.00 34.36 3.38
C LEU A 11 5.04 33.62 4.32
N ILE A 12 3.86 33.28 3.83
CA ILE A 12 2.96 32.36 4.52
C ILE A 12 3.56 30.95 4.33
N PRO A 13 3.99 30.25 5.40
CA PRO A 13 4.40 28.87 5.26
C PRO A 13 3.16 28.07 4.83
N PHE A 14 3.20 27.51 3.63
CA PHE A 14 2.25 26.47 3.25
C PHE A 14 2.45 25.30 4.22
N LEU A 15 1.57 25.20 5.22
CA LEU A 15 1.39 23.98 5.97
C LEU A 15 0.88 22.93 4.98
N THR A 16 1.80 22.16 4.42
CA THR A 16 1.44 20.92 3.74
C THR A 16 0.88 20.01 4.82
N ILE A 17 -0.45 19.93 4.92
CA ILE A 17 -1.13 18.89 5.69
C ILE A 17 -0.83 17.60 4.92
N GLY A 18 0.32 16.99 5.23
CA GLY A 18 0.65 15.68 4.70
C GLY A 18 -0.41 14.69 5.17
N GLN A 19 -0.85 13.81 4.26
CA GLN A 19 -1.71 12.70 4.62
C GLN A 19 -1.05 11.92 5.76
N THR A 20 -1.76 11.78 6.89
CA THR A 20 -1.27 11.00 8.03
C THR A 20 -1.19 9.53 7.63
N ASN A 21 -0.07 8.87 7.95
CA ASN A 21 0.08 7.43 7.76
C ASN A 21 -0.93 6.72 8.69
N PRO A 22 -1.93 5.98 8.17
CA PRO A 22 -2.97 5.38 9.00
C PRO A 22 -2.40 4.34 9.98
N PHE A 23 -1.27 3.72 9.63
CA PHE A 23 -0.62 2.70 10.46
C PHE A 23 0.08 3.28 11.70
N GLU A 24 0.38 4.60 11.73
CA GLU A 24 0.96 5.26 12.93
C GLU A 24 0.01 5.25 14.14
N LYS A 25 -1.28 4.99 13.92
CA LYS A 25 -2.28 4.88 14.99
C LYS A 25 -2.39 3.47 15.55
N LEU A 26 -1.80 2.48 14.88
CA LEU A 26 -1.78 1.11 15.37
C LEU A 26 -0.76 0.99 16.50
N GLU A 27 -1.22 0.50 17.65
CA GLU A 27 -0.30 0.02 18.68
C GLU A 27 0.15 -1.39 18.30
N TYR A 28 1.45 -1.58 18.05
CA TYR A 28 2.03 -2.88 17.70
C TYR A 28 3.45 -3.02 18.26
N ASP A 29 3.90 -4.26 18.47
CA ASP A 29 5.26 -4.62 18.92
C ASP A 29 6.06 -5.38 17.87
N LYS A 30 5.40 -5.87 16.82
CA LYS A 30 6.01 -6.73 15.80
C LYS A 30 5.26 -6.62 14.48
N VAL A 31 6.02 -6.59 13.39
CA VAL A 31 5.47 -6.62 12.04
C VAL A 31 6.08 -7.81 11.30
N ILE A 32 5.23 -8.67 10.73
CA ILE A 32 5.68 -9.86 9.99
C ILE A 32 5.18 -9.77 8.56
N ALA A 33 6.10 -9.92 7.61
CA ALA A 33 5.79 -10.09 6.21
C ALA A 33 5.66 -11.58 5.85
N TYR A 34 4.74 -11.88 4.94
CA TYR A 34 4.40 -13.23 4.51
C TYR A 34 4.42 -13.31 2.99
N GLU A 35 5.05 -14.35 2.45
CA GLU A 35 4.84 -14.82 1.09
C GLU A 35 3.97 -16.07 1.13
N TYR A 36 2.86 -16.05 0.40
CA TYR A 36 1.86 -17.12 0.47
C TYR A 36 1.06 -17.24 -0.84
N GLN A 37 0.28 -18.33 -0.97
CA GLN A 37 -0.55 -18.59 -2.14
C GLN A 37 -2.02 -18.16 -1.89
N GLY A 38 -2.34 -16.89 -2.13
CA GLY A 38 -3.68 -16.33 -1.91
C GLY A 38 -4.73 -16.60 -3.01
N GLN A 39 -4.58 -17.67 -3.78
CA GLN A 39 -5.46 -17.97 -4.91
C GLN A 39 -6.93 -18.08 -4.50
N GLY A 40 -7.82 -17.44 -5.26
CA GLY A 40 -9.26 -17.39 -5.00
C GLY A 40 -9.67 -16.37 -3.94
N GLY A 41 -8.89 -15.32 -3.71
CA GLY A 41 -9.20 -14.33 -2.67
C GLY A 41 -8.82 -14.76 -1.26
N LEU A 42 -8.00 -15.79 -1.11
CA LEU A 42 -7.56 -16.26 0.20
C LEU A 42 -6.62 -15.20 0.81
N LEU A 43 -7.01 -14.63 1.94
CA LEU A 43 -6.24 -13.62 2.68
C LEU A 43 -5.31 -14.29 3.71
N ILE A 44 -4.30 -13.55 4.17
CA ILE A 44 -3.28 -14.09 5.06
C ILE A 44 -3.85 -14.58 6.41
N GLU A 45 -4.90 -13.96 6.94
CA GLU A 45 -5.51 -14.36 8.21
C GLU A 45 -6.09 -15.77 8.12
N MET A 46 -6.71 -16.12 6.99
CA MET A 46 -7.23 -17.46 6.74
C MET A 46 -6.11 -18.50 6.61
N CYS A 47 -4.99 -18.12 5.99
CA CYS A 47 -3.79 -18.98 5.97
C CYS A 47 -3.25 -19.25 7.38
N LEU A 48 -3.23 -18.24 8.25
CA LEU A 48 -2.76 -18.41 9.63
C LEU A 48 -3.70 -19.27 10.48
N ASP A 49 -5.01 -19.20 10.24
CA ASP A 49 -6.00 -19.98 10.98
C ASP A 49 -6.10 -21.42 10.49
N LYS A 50 -6.25 -21.63 9.17
CA LYS A 50 -6.67 -22.93 8.60
C LYS A 50 -5.75 -23.49 7.52
N GLU A 51 -4.99 -22.67 6.83
CA GLU A 51 -4.25 -23.07 5.61
C GLU A 51 -2.75 -22.71 5.70
N LYS A 52 -2.12 -23.08 6.82
CA LYS A 52 -0.72 -22.70 7.14
C LYS A 52 0.27 -23.23 6.11
N GLU A 53 -0.04 -24.34 5.45
CA GLU A 53 0.75 -24.94 4.38
C GLU A 53 0.86 -24.06 3.13
N LYS A 54 -0.02 -23.07 2.95
CA LYS A 54 0.05 -22.10 1.85
C LYS A 54 1.03 -20.96 2.11
N ILE A 55 1.56 -20.84 3.32
CA ILE A 55 2.58 -19.87 3.68
C ILE A 55 3.94 -20.45 3.30
N ASN A 56 4.63 -19.77 2.38
CA ASN A 56 5.95 -20.21 1.91
C ASN A 56 7.08 -19.65 2.75
N LYS A 57 6.99 -18.36 3.11
CA LYS A 57 8.07 -17.66 3.80
C LYS A 57 7.51 -16.56 4.69
N THR A 58 8.19 -16.33 5.81
CA THR A 58 7.91 -15.24 6.73
C THR A 58 9.19 -14.45 7.03
N LEU A 59 9.04 -13.18 7.40
CA LEU A 59 10.14 -12.33 7.84
C LEU A 59 9.63 -11.32 8.87
N ASN A 60 10.27 -11.24 10.03
CA ASN A 60 10.06 -10.11 10.95
C ASN A 60 10.67 -8.86 10.30
N LEU A 61 9.84 -7.86 10.01
CA LEU A 61 10.30 -6.61 9.44
C LEU A 61 10.95 -5.75 10.51
N THR A 62 12.03 -5.06 10.15
CA THR A 62 12.54 -3.95 10.96
C THR A 62 11.62 -2.74 10.83
N ASP A 63 11.74 -1.79 11.76
CA ASP A 63 11.00 -0.53 11.66
C ASP A 63 11.30 0.23 10.36
N GLU A 64 12.54 0.16 9.88
CA GLU A 64 12.92 0.79 8.61
C GLU A 64 12.21 0.12 7.43
N GLN A 65 12.17 -1.20 7.39
CA GLN A 65 11.47 -1.95 6.34
C GLN A 65 9.96 -1.68 6.40
N THR A 66 9.38 -1.60 7.59
CA THR A 66 7.96 -1.28 7.82
C THR A 66 7.64 0.12 7.31
N ARG A 67 8.34 1.15 7.80
CA ARG A 67 8.14 2.54 7.36
C ARG A 67 8.36 2.73 5.87
N LYS A 68 9.31 2.00 5.27
CA LYS A 68 9.55 2.04 3.82
C LYS A 68 8.33 1.55 3.05
N LEU A 69 7.73 0.43 3.44
CA LEU A 69 6.51 -0.06 2.80
C LEU A 69 5.35 0.91 3.01
N GLU A 70 5.11 1.33 4.25
CA GLU A 70 4.03 2.28 4.57
C GLU A 70 4.14 3.56 3.76
N LYS A 71 5.35 4.11 3.60
CA LYS A 71 5.58 5.30 2.77
C LYS A 71 5.23 5.08 1.30
N ILE A 72 5.54 3.90 0.75
CA ILE A 72 5.14 3.55 -0.62
C ILE A 72 3.61 3.51 -0.70
N LEU A 73 2.96 2.82 0.23
CA LEU A 73 1.52 2.57 0.21
C LEU A 73 0.67 3.79 0.58
N THR A 74 1.19 4.74 1.35
CA THR A 74 0.44 5.92 1.79
C THR A 74 0.65 7.14 0.90
N SER A 75 1.57 7.05 -0.07
CA SER A 75 1.82 8.11 -1.06
C SER A 75 0.59 8.34 -1.94
N GLU A 76 0.17 9.60 -2.09
CA GLU A 76 -0.91 10.01 -3.00
C GLU A 76 -0.62 9.67 -4.47
N LYS A 77 0.67 9.52 -4.81
CA LYS A 77 1.12 9.12 -6.16
C LYS A 77 1.09 7.60 -6.36
N ALA A 78 0.81 6.83 -5.31
CA ALA A 78 0.81 5.39 -5.40
C ALA A 78 -0.39 4.81 -6.16
N TYR A 79 -1.46 5.59 -6.28
CA TYR A 79 -2.73 5.15 -6.86
C TYR A 79 -3.16 6.01 -8.05
N GLY A 80 -4.25 5.61 -8.70
CA GLY A 80 -4.85 6.30 -9.83
C GLY A 80 -5.17 5.43 -11.03
N ASN A 81 -4.96 4.11 -10.94
CA ASN A 81 -5.17 3.19 -12.04
C ASN A 81 -6.34 2.24 -11.77
N THR A 82 -6.72 1.48 -12.80
CA THR A 82 -7.70 0.39 -12.74
C THR A 82 -7.14 -0.82 -11.97
N THR A 83 -8.05 -1.69 -11.55
CA THR A 83 -7.75 -2.98 -10.91
C THR A 83 -8.39 -4.10 -11.70
N MET A 84 -7.97 -5.34 -11.42
CA MET A 84 -8.78 -6.50 -11.80
C MET A 84 -9.97 -6.69 -10.88
N SER A 85 -10.91 -7.50 -11.36
CA SER A 85 -11.98 -8.07 -10.56
C SER A 85 -11.49 -9.17 -9.60
N CYS A 86 -10.39 -9.87 -9.94
CA CYS A 86 -9.82 -10.90 -9.07
C CYS A 86 -9.02 -10.31 -7.89
N PHE A 87 -8.73 -11.16 -6.90
CA PHE A 87 -7.77 -10.87 -5.85
C PHE A 87 -7.00 -12.14 -5.49
N ASP A 88 -5.77 -12.29 -5.98
CA ASP A 88 -4.92 -13.44 -5.69
C ASP A 88 -3.61 -12.96 -5.06
N PRO A 89 -3.65 -12.48 -3.81
CA PRO A 89 -2.49 -11.88 -3.15
C PRO A 89 -1.37 -12.92 -2.93
N HIS A 90 -0.13 -12.44 -3.04
CA HIS A 90 1.06 -13.26 -2.86
C HIS A 90 2.02 -12.72 -1.82
N PHE A 91 1.72 -11.54 -1.28
CA PHE A 91 2.48 -10.89 -0.25
C PHE A 91 1.53 -10.22 0.74
N ALA A 92 1.81 -10.38 2.03
CA ALA A 92 1.08 -9.67 3.07
C ALA A 92 2.00 -9.17 4.18
N VAL A 93 1.53 -8.19 4.92
CA VAL A 93 2.14 -7.71 6.16
C VAL A 93 1.08 -7.71 7.27
N ILE A 94 1.47 -8.21 8.44
CA ILE A 94 0.63 -8.25 9.63
C ILE A 94 1.33 -7.52 10.77
N TYR A 95 0.58 -6.63 11.41
CA TYR A 95 0.94 -5.95 12.64
C TYR A 95 0.41 -6.74 13.83
N TYR A 96 1.28 -6.99 14.80
CA TYR A 96 0.98 -7.72 16.02
C TYR A 96 1.17 -6.85 17.25
N LEU A 97 0.29 -7.01 18.23
CA LEU A 97 0.46 -6.50 19.59
C LEU A 97 0.20 -7.63 20.59
N ASN A 98 1.19 -7.97 21.41
CA ASN A 98 1.13 -9.08 22.35
C ASN A 98 0.61 -10.36 21.69
N GLU A 99 1.19 -10.70 20.53
CA GLU A 99 0.86 -11.86 19.68
C GLU A 99 -0.54 -11.83 19.03
N LYS A 100 -1.32 -10.76 19.20
CA LYS A 100 -2.62 -10.58 18.55
C LYS A 100 -2.49 -9.76 17.28
N ILE A 101 -3.19 -10.15 16.23
CA ILE A 101 -3.28 -9.36 14.99
C ILE A 101 -4.05 -8.07 15.29
N VAL A 102 -3.42 -6.93 14.98
CA VAL A 102 -4.03 -5.58 15.10
C VAL A 102 -4.14 -4.86 13.77
N GLY A 103 -3.50 -5.36 12.73
CA GLY A 103 -3.63 -4.82 11.38
C GLY A 103 -3.06 -5.76 10.33
N THR A 104 -3.64 -5.73 9.14
CA THR A 104 -3.24 -6.51 7.97
C THR A 104 -3.24 -5.69 6.69
N ILE A 105 -2.36 -6.07 5.77
CA ILE A 105 -2.26 -5.58 4.41
C ILE A 105 -1.97 -6.78 3.50
N ASP A 106 -2.88 -7.12 2.61
CA ASP A 106 -2.70 -8.11 1.54
C ASP A 106 -2.48 -7.39 0.22
N ILE A 107 -1.42 -7.77 -0.51
CA ILE A 107 -1.02 -7.11 -1.75
C ILE A 107 -1.08 -8.10 -2.92
N CYS A 108 -1.86 -7.74 -3.95
CA CYS A 108 -1.87 -8.44 -5.23
C CYS A 108 -1.32 -7.52 -6.33
N LEU A 109 -0.07 -7.77 -6.76
CA LEU A 109 0.54 -7.01 -7.86
C LEU A 109 -0.13 -7.30 -9.20
N ASP A 110 -0.59 -8.54 -9.44
CA ASP A 110 -1.27 -8.94 -10.69
C ASP A 110 -2.65 -8.28 -10.82
N CYS A 111 -3.35 -8.17 -9.71
CA CYS A 111 -4.65 -7.53 -9.60
C CYS A 111 -4.55 -6.00 -9.55
N ASN A 112 -3.32 -5.50 -9.30
CA ASN A 112 -2.96 -4.09 -9.21
C ASN A 112 -3.57 -3.36 -8.01
N TYR A 113 -3.83 -4.01 -6.87
CA TYR A 113 -4.30 -3.33 -5.65
C TYR A 113 -3.98 -4.13 -4.38
N LEU A 114 -4.37 -3.56 -3.24
CA LEU A 114 -4.29 -4.18 -1.92
C LEU A 114 -5.64 -4.19 -1.21
N ILE A 115 -5.74 -5.04 -0.21
CA ILE A 115 -6.76 -4.97 0.84
C ILE A 115 -6.03 -4.68 2.14
N SER A 116 -6.52 -3.72 2.91
CA SER A 116 -5.97 -3.41 4.23
C SER A 116 -7.10 -3.27 5.24
N SER A 117 -6.83 -3.76 6.45
CA SER A 117 -7.67 -3.50 7.63
C SER A 117 -7.79 -1.99 7.94
N GLU A 118 -6.73 -1.22 7.70
CA GLU A 118 -6.73 0.22 7.89
C GLU A 118 -7.10 0.95 6.60
N LYS A 119 -7.94 1.97 6.74
CA LYS A 119 -8.27 2.83 5.60
C LYS A 119 -7.03 3.62 5.18
N ILE A 120 -6.60 3.45 3.93
CA ILE A 120 -5.53 4.26 3.30
C ILE A 120 -6.18 5.36 2.45
N PRO A 121 -6.19 6.63 2.90
CA PRO A 121 -6.89 7.71 2.18
C PRO A 121 -6.45 7.89 0.73
N ALA A 122 -5.16 7.66 0.44
CA ALA A 122 -4.61 7.76 -0.91
C ALA A 122 -5.31 6.86 -1.95
N THR A 123 -5.97 5.77 -1.52
CA THR A 123 -6.74 4.88 -2.41
C THR A 123 -8.04 5.51 -2.94
N GLU A 124 -8.49 6.62 -2.34
CA GLU A 124 -9.76 7.30 -2.64
C GLU A 124 -9.57 8.70 -3.25
N LEU A 125 -8.34 9.20 -3.38
CA LEU A 125 -8.07 10.57 -3.86
C LEU A 125 -8.37 10.78 -5.34
N LYS A 126 -8.38 9.71 -6.14
CA LYS A 126 -8.61 9.75 -7.58
C LYS A 126 -9.80 8.90 -7.92
N MET A 127 -10.55 9.31 -8.93
CA MET A 127 -11.74 8.62 -9.42
C MET A 127 -11.58 8.27 -10.89
N ILE A 128 -12.00 7.06 -11.26
CA ILE A 128 -12.19 6.68 -12.67
C ILE A 128 -13.65 6.95 -13.02
N LYS A 129 -13.87 7.83 -13.99
CA LYS A 129 -15.19 8.12 -14.54
C LYS A 129 -15.49 7.14 -15.67
N ILE A 130 -16.62 6.45 -15.57
CA ILE A 130 -17.09 5.51 -16.60
C ILE A 130 -18.25 6.11 -17.39
N SER A 131 -19.14 6.83 -16.71
CA SER A 131 -20.22 7.61 -17.32
C SER A 131 -20.45 8.89 -16.51
N ASP A 132 -21.42 9.71 -16.93
CA ASP A 132 -21.79 10.93 -16.19
C ASP A 132 -22.32 10.62 -14.79
N ASP A 133 -22.99 9.48 -14.61
CA ASP A 133 -23.61 9.07 -13.36
C ASP A 133 -22.82 8.01 -12.58
N TYR A 134 -21.73 7.49 -13.15
CA TYR A 134 -20.95 6.42 -12.54
C TYR A 134 -19.44 6.69 -12.56
N SER A 135 -18.88 6.74 -11.35
CA SER A 135 -17.44 6.77 -11.11
C SER A 135 -17.11 5.92 -9.89
N TYR A 136 -15.87 5.45 -9.79
CA TYR A 136 -15.40 4.68 -8.64
C TYR A 136 -13.95 5.07 -8.29
N PRO A 137 -13.52 4.84 -7.04
CA PRO A 137 -12.15 5.12 -6.61
C PRO A 137 -11.11 4.39 -7.46
N ALA A 138 -10.14 5.14 -7.98
CA ALA A 138 -9.02 4.66 -8.77
C ALA A 138 -7.94 4.05 -7.86
N LYS A 139 -8.34 3.05 -7.06
CA LYS A 139 -7.52 2.43 -6.02
C LYS A 139 -6.41 1.53 -6.55
N GLY A 140 -6.29 1.37 -7.87
CA GLY A 140 -5.24 0.58 -8.48
C GLY A 140 -3.89 1.29 -8.42
N PHE A 141 -2.81 0.53 -8.25
CA PHE A 141 -1.47 1.08 -8.17
C PHE A 141 -1.06 1.76 -9.47
N SER A 142 -0.36 2.88 -9.35
CA SER A 142 0.38 3.47 -10.45
C SER A 142 1.54 2.55 -10.86
N LYS A 143 1.99 2.65 -12.11
CA LYS A 143 3.12 1.87 -12.63
C LYS A 143 4.38 2.01 -11.77
N ASN A 144 4.67 3.23 -11.31
CA ASN A 144 5.82 3.50 -10.46
C ASN A 144 5.66 2.85 -9.08
N ALA A 145 4.49 2.95 -8.46
CA ALA A 145 4.27 2.33 -7.15
C ALA A 145 4.30 0.81 -7.23
N ARG A 146 3.70 0.20 -8.26
CA ARG A 146 3.81 -1.24 -8.47
C ARG A 146 5.27 -1.69 -8.60
N LYS A 147 6.11 -0.89 -9.27
CA LYS A 147 7.56 -1.11 -9.34
C LYS A 147 8.26 -0.99 -7.99
N GLU A 148 7.96 0.06 -7.23
CA GLU A 148 8.54 0.24 -5.90
C GLU A 148 8.16 -0.91 -4.95
N ILE A 149 6.90 -1.36 -4.99
CA ILE A 149 6.42 -2.50 -4.21
C ILE A 149 7.09 -3.80 -4.67
N TYR A 150 7.18 -4.05 -5.98
CA TYR A 150 7.86 -5.22 -6.53
C TYR A 150 9.33 -5.29 -6.06
N GLU A 151 10.09 -4.20 -6.21
CA GLU A 151 11.49 -4.16 -5.80
C GLU A 151 11.64 -4.27 -4.27
N TYR A 152 10.69 -3.71 -3.50
CA TYR A 152 10.64 -3.88 -2.05
C TYR A 152 10.47 -5.36 -1.67
N ILE A 153 9.46 -6.04 -2.22
CA ILE A 153 9.17 -7.46 -1.93
C ILE A 153 10.36 -8.34 -2.33
N LYS A 154 10.93 -8.08 -3.50
CA LYS A 154 12.13 -8.77 -4.00
C LYS A 154 13.33 -8.59 -3.08
N ALA A 155 13.56 -7.38 -2.56
CA ALA A 155 14.66 -7.09 -1.65
C ALA A 155 14.53 -7.80 -0.29
N LEU A 156 13.30 -8.13 0.15
CA LEU A 156 13.05 -8.99 1.32
C LEU A 156 13.27 -10.49 1.01
N GLY A 157 13.55 -10.83 -0.25
CA GLY A 157 13.77 -12.19 -0.73
C GLY A 157 12.50 -13.01 -0.85
N PHE A 158 11.34 -12.38 -1.05
CA PHE A 158 10.08 -13.05 -1.38
C PHE A 158 9.97 -13.13 -2.91
N THR A 159 10.33 -14.29 -3.48
CA THR A 159 10.47 -14.44 -4.95
C THR A 159 9.72 -15.64 -5.54
N LYS A 160 9.15 -16.54 -4.72
CA LYS A 160 8.48 -17.77 -5.21
C LYS A 160 7.21 -17.44 -5.98
N TYR A 161 6.41 -16.52 -5.45
CA TYR A 161 5.14 -16.10 -6.05
C TYR A 161 5.19 -14.68 -6.62
N LEU A 162 6.36 -14.05 -6.59
CA LEU A 162 6.56 -12.71 -7.12
C LEU A 162 6.54 -12.75 -8.66
N ARG A 163 5.53 -12.12 -9.24
CA ARG A 163 5.29 -12.08 -10.69
C ARG A 163 6.05 -10.94 -11.37
N PRO A 164 6.39 -11.06 -12.67
CA PRO A 164 7.08 -10.00 -13.41
C PRO A 164 6.36 -8.65 -13.32
N LEU A 165 7.14 -7.57 -13.35
CA LEU A 165 6.66 -6.20 -13.10
C LEU A 165 5.54 -5.72 -14.04
N THR A 166 5.47 -6.27 -15.24
CA THR A 166 4.53 -5.86 -16.29
C THR A 166 3.14 -6.45 -16.06
N SER A 167 2.17 -5.58 -15.78
CA SER A 167 0.74 -5.91 -15.87
C SER A 167 0.22 -5.57 -17.26
N TYR A 168 -0.77 -6.30 -17.76
CA TYR A 168 -1.54 -5.90 -18.95
C TYR A 168 -2.32 -4.59 -18.72
N LEU A 169 -2.40 -4.10 -17.48
CA LEU A 169 -2.97 -2.79 -17.13
C LEU A 169 -2.01 -1.61 -17.37
N ASP A 170 -0.75 -1.86 -17.77
CA ASP A 170 0.24 -0.83 -18.07
C ASP A 170 0.28 -0.39 -19.55
N GLU A 171 -0.49 -1.07 -20.40
CA GLU A 171 -0.67 -0.75 -21.83
C GLU A 171 -1.75 0.31 -22.02
#